data_AF-A0A1L5KUE0-F1
#
_entry.id   AF-A0A1L5KUE0-F1
#
_cell.length_a   1.000
_cell.length_b   1.000
_cell.length_c   1.000
_cell.angle_alpha   90.00
_cell.angle_beta   90.00
_cell.angle_gamma   90.00
#
_symmetry.space_group_name_H-M   'P 1'
#
loop_
_entity.id
_entity.type
_entity.pdbx_description
1 polymer ?
#
loop_
_entity_poly.entity_id
_entity_poly.type
_entity_poly.pdbx_seq_one_letter_code
_entity_poly.pdbx_strand_id
1 'polypeptide(L)' 'MDNQDLCLLLKVGIRTLQRYRAIGVLPYFTISGKVFYRTKDVHEFIRTRFADVEERAAKRRRY' A
#
# COMPACT_ATOMS: atom_id res chain seq x y z
N MET A 1 -0.23 -12.19 -1.11
CA MET A 1 0.96 -11.41 -0.69
C MET A 1 0.88 -11.21 0.80
N ASP A 2 1.98 -11.40 1.51
CA ASP A 2 2.04 -11.20 2.96
C ASP A 2 2.46 -9.74 3.32
N ASN A 3 2.64 -9.46 4.60
CA ASN A 3 3.05 -8.12 5.05
C ASN A 3 4.46 -7.74 4.59
N GLN A 4 5.37 -8.71 4.44
CA GLN A 4 6.76 -8.46 4.08
C GLN A 4 6.88 -8.08 2.61
N ASP A 5 6.18 -8.82 1.74
CA ASP A 5 6.04 -8.48 0.33
C ASP A 5 5.47 -7.07 0.15
N LEU A 6 4.44 -6.71 0.93
CA LEU A 6 3.82 -5.40 0.83
C LEU A 6 4.73 -4.27 1.32
N CYS A 7 5.46 -4.48 2.42
CA CYS A 7 6.44 -3.52 2.92
C CYS A 7 7.49 -3.22 1.84
N LEU A 8 7.99 -4.26 1.17
CA LEU A 8 8.99 -4.13 0.11
C LEU A 8 8.41 -3.43 -1.12
N LEU A 9 7.23 -3.84 -1.56
CA LEU A 9 6.55 -3.31 -2.75
C LEU A 9 6.21 -1.82 -2.59
N LEU A 10 5.65 -1.45 -1.43
CA LEU A 10 5.21 -0.09 -1.14
C LEU A 10 6.33 0.80 -0.59
N LYS A 11 7.50 0.23 -0.28
CA LYS A 11 8.60 0.88 0.47
C LYS A 11 8.12 1.54 1.76
N VAL A 12 7.21 0.88 2.48
CA VAL A 12 6.68 1.36 3.76
C VAL A 12 6.98 0.36 4.88
N GLY A 13 7.00 0.86 6.11
CA GLY A 13 7.09 0.01 7.29
C GLY A 13 5.76 -0.61 7.69
N ILE A 14 5.83 -1.62 8.56
CA ILE A 14 4.65 -2.35 9.06
C ILE A 14 3.64 -1.46 9.79
N ARG A 15 4.10 -0.39 10.44
CA ARG A 15 3.27 0.62 11.11
C ARG A 15 2.39 1.39 10.12
N THR A 16 2.91 1.71 8.95
CA THR A 16 2.15 2.38 7.87
C THR A 16 1.09 1.44 7.30
N LEU A 17 1.45 0.16 7.11
CA LEU A 17 0.53 -0.90 6.72
C LEU A 17 -0.61 -1.11 7.72
N GLN A 18 -0.31 -1.14 9.02
CA GLN A 18 -1.32 -1.19 10.08
C GLN A 18 -2.26 0.01 10.02
N ARG A 19 -1.72 1.22 9.81
CA ARG A 19 -2.55 2.41 9.62
C ARG A 19 -3.47 2.28 8.42
N TYR A 20 -2.96 1.82 7.27
CA TYR A 20 -3.77 1.61 6.06
C TYR A 20 -4.92 0.62 6.27
N ARG A 21 -4.70 -0.42 7.08
CA ARG A 21 -5.76 -1.33 7.49
C ARG A 21 -6.76 -0.66 8.43
N ALA A 22 -6.28 0.10 9.41
CA ALA A 22 -7.12 0.79 10.39
C ALA A 22 -8.04 1.84 9.74
N ILE A 23 -7.55 2.55 8.72
CA ILE A 23 -8.35 3.53 7.98
C ILE A 23 -9.18 2.91 6.83
N GLY A 24 -9.09 1.59 6.62
CA GLY A 24 -9.88 0.87 5.63
C GLY A 24 -9.48 1.11 4.16
N VAL A 25 -8.31 1.70 3.89
CA VAL A 25 -7.89 2.02 2.52
C VAL A 25 -7.28 0.84 1.78
N LEU A 26 -6.81 -0.17 2.52
CA LEU A 26 -6.19 -1.36 1.96
C LEU A 26 -6.98 -2.59 2.40
N PRO A 27 -7.74 -3.22 1.49
CA PRO A 27 -8.46 -4.45 1.78
C PRO A 27 -7.49 -5.56 2.19
N TYR A 28 -7.81 -6.25 3.27
CA TYR A 28 -7.05 -7.40 3.74
C TYR A 28 -8.00 -8.54 4.09
N PHE A 29 -7.47 -9.76 4.08
CA PHE A 29 -8.17 -10.93 4.58
C PHE A 29 -7.23 -11.72 5.48
N THR A 30 -7.81 -12.57 6.33
CA THR A 30 -7.04 -13.45 7.21
C THR A 30 -7.20 -14.90 6.79
N ILE A 31 -6.10 -15.61 6.66
CA ILE A 31 -6.08 -17.07 6.51
C ILE A 31 -5.30 -17.61 7.71
N SER A 32 -5.95 -18.46 8.51
CA SER A 32 -5.31 -19.10 9.67
C SER A 32 -4.65 -18.11 10.64
N GLY A 33 -5.29 -16.95 10.87
CA GLY A 33 -4.76 -15.89 11.76
C GLY A 33 -3.65 -15.02 11.15
N LYS A 34 -3.15 -15.34 9.96
CA LYS A 34 -2.18 -14.52 9.22
C LYS A 34 -2.91 -13.59 8.24
N VAL A 35 -2.42 -12.36 8.15
CA VAL A 35 -2.96 -11.33 7.27
C VAL A 35 -2.37 -11.48 5.88
N PHE A 36 -3.24 -11.47 4.88
CA PHE A 36 -2.89 -11.55 3.48
C PHE A 36 -3.64 -10.49 2.66
N TYR A 37 -3.04 -10.14 1.53
CA TYR A 37 -3.59 -9.18 0.59
C TYR A 37 -3.73 -9.80 -0.79
N ARG A 38 -4.80 -9.39 -1.48
CA ARG A 38 -5.06 -9.81 -2.85
C ARG A 38 -4.24 -8.92 -3.76
N THR A 39 -3.55 -9.55 -4.70
CA THR A 39 -2.70 -8.86 -5.66
C THR A 39 -3.47 -7.80 -6.46
N LYS A 40 -4.73 -8.07 -6.84
CA LYS A 40 -5.58 -7.09 -7.54
C LYS A 40 -5.80 -5.82 -6.71
N ASP A 41 -6.29 -5.99 -5.49
CA ASP A 41 -6.59 -4.90 -4.55
C ASP A 41 -5.34 -4.07 -4.23
N VAL A 42 -4.19 -4.72 -4.08
CA VAL A 42 -2.89 -4.04 -3.83
C VAL A 42 -2.47 -3.21 -5.03
N HIS A 43 -2.56 -3.75 -6.25
CA HIS A 43 -2.21 -2.99 -7.45
C HIS A 43 -3.16 -1.80 -7.65
N GLU A 44 -4.44 -1.96 -7.37
CA GLU A 44 -5.41 -0.87 -7.42
C GLU A 44 -5.11 0.19 -6.38
N PHE A 45 -4.81 -0.21 -5.15
CA PHE A 45 -4.36 0.70 -4.10
C PHE A 45 -3.12 1.50 -4.51
N ILE A 46 -2.13 0.83 -5.11
CA ILE A 46 -0.91 1.48 -5.60
C ILE A 46 -1.25 2.49 -6.69
N ARG A 47 -2.03 2.10 -7.71
CA ARG A 47 -2.42 3.00 -8.79
C ARG A 47 -3.12 4.25 -8.26
N THR A 48 -4.08 4.07 -7.34
CA THR A 48 -4.86 5.19 -6.80
C THR A 48 -4.01 6.11 -5.92
N ARG A 49 -3.12 5.58 -5.07
CA ARG A 49 -2.37 6.39 -4.10
C ARG A 49 -1.01 6.89 -4.59
N PHE A 50 -0.33 6.16 -5.49
CA PHE A 50 0.93 6.61 -6.07
C PHE A 50 0.74 7.54 -7.27
N ALA A 51 -0.42 7.52 -7.94
CA ALA A 51 -0.74 8.58 -8.91
C ALA A 51 -0.68 9.98 -8.25
N ASP A 52 -1.21 10.11 -7.02
CA ASP A 52 -1.17 11.37 -6.26
C ASP A 52 0.26 11.76 -5.80
N VAL A 53 1.12 10.76 -5.55
CA VAL A 53 2.50 10.98 -5.08
C VAL A 53 3.44 11.32 -6.24
N GLU A 54 3.29 10.65 -7.39
CA GLU A 54 4.02 10.97 -8.62
C GLU A 54 3.71 12.40 -9.08
N GLU A 55 2.46 12.87 -8.97
CA GLU A 55 2.12 14.27 -9.28
C GLU A 55 2.84 15.27 -8.35
N ARG A 56 2.94 14.96 -7.05
CA ARG A 56 3.69 15.78 -6.08
C ARG A 56 5.21 15.73 -6.28
N ALA A 57 5.75 14.58 -6.69
CA ALA A 57 7.17 14.43 -7.02
C ALA A 57 7.53 15.11 -8.35
N ALA A 58 6.65 15.03 -9.36
CA ALA A 58 6.79 15.74 -10.63
C ALA A 58 6.78 17.27 -10.45
N LYS A 59 5.97 17.79 -9.51
CA LYS A 59 6.00 19.21 -9.11
C LYS A 59 7.34 19.66 -8.51
N ARG A 60 8.10 18.77 -7.88
CA ARG A 60 9.44 19.09 -7.33
C ARG A 60 10.57 19.10 -8.36
N ARG A 61 10.40 18.49 -9.54
CA ARG A 61 11.40 18.50 -10.62
C ARG A 61 11.30 19.72 -11.55
N ARG A 62 10.26 20.55 -11.38
CA ARG A 62 10.00 21.76 -12.18
C ARG A 62 10.43 23.07 -11.49
N TYR A 63 11.13 22.99 -10.36
CA TYR A 63 11.68 24.15 -9.64
C TYR A 63 13.20 24.03 -9.52
#